data_AF-A0A9E1UB81-F1
#
_entry.id   AF-A0A9E1UB81-F1
#
_cell.length_a   1.000
_cell.length_b   1.000
_cell.length_c   1.000
_cell.angle_alpha   90.00
_cell.angle_beta   90.00
_cell.angle_gamma   90.00
#
_symmetry.space_group_name_H-M   'P 1'
#
loop_
_entity.id
_entity.type
_entity.pdbx_description
1 polymer ?
#
loop_
_entity_poly.entity_id
_entity_poly.type
_entity_poly.pdbx_seq_one_letter_code
_entity_poly.pdbx_strand_id
1 'polypeptide(L)'
;MKHQFVNIAILAVLTMGCMVGCDLDYVADALAIEDTSTDIVTEEEGGKGGDGCLVDLDCEDYDPSTVDTCIDAVCVHPGIDCTTDEECEDGIPYTQDFCGEDGKCSEYWLECWWSQDCNDGVACTKDVCVAGECDNSPKEDACDDADPCTLDFCDPEKGCDYTDVCDDSL
;
A
#
# COMPACT_ATOMS: atom_id res chain seq x y z
N MET A 1 -55.37 12.61 4.59
CA MET A 1 -55.32 12.66 6.07
C MET A 1 -53.94 12.21 6.56
N LYS A 2 -52.90 13.04 6.39
CA LYS A 2 -51.54 12.81 6.95
C LYS A 2 -50.82 14.13 7.34
N HIS A 3 -51.50 15.28 7.30
CA HIS A 3 -50.94 16.59 7.68
C HIS A 3 -51.04 16.90 9.18
N GLN A 4 -51.38 15.93 10.03
CA GLN A 4 -51.61 16.17 11.46
C GLN A 4 -50.53 15.59 12.39
N PHE A 5 -49.46 14.98 11.86
CA PHE A 5 -48.37 14.42 12.67
C PHE A 5 -47.04 15.18 12.56
N VAL A 6 -46.88 16.10 11.60
CA VAL A 6 -45.63 16.90 11.45
C VAL A 6 -45.48 17.96 12.56
N ASN A 7 -46.57 18.39 13.18
CA ASN A 7 -46.56 19.53 14.10
C ASN A 7 -46.25 19.20 15.57
N ILE A 8 -46.00 17.93 15.91
CA ILE A 8 -45.69 17.53 17.30
C ILE A 8 -44.17 17.36 17.51
N ALA A 9 -43.39 17.08 16.45
CA ALA A 9 -41.94 16.88 16.58
C ALA A 9 -41.15 18.19 16.75
N ILE A 10 -41.66 19.31 16.25
CA ILE A 10 -40.95 20.61 16.29
C ILE A 10 -41.01 21.25 17.69
N LEU A 11 -41.96 20.87 18.54
CA LEU A 11 -42.10 21.47 19.88
C LEU A 11 -41.22 20.82 20.95
N ALA A 12 -40.62 19.65 20.67
CA ALA A 12 -39.83 18.91 21.66
C ALA A 12 -38.38 19.40 21.79
N VAL A 13 -37.82 20.04 20.75
CA VAL A 13 -36.40 20.45 20.75
C VAL A 13 -36.18 21.78 21.49
N LEU A 14 -37.23 22.56 21.75
CA LEU A 14 -37.11 23.88 22.38
C LEU A 14 -37.17 23.91 23.92
N THR A 15 -37.42 22.79 24.62
CA THR A 15 -37.68 22.83 26.08
C THR A 15 -36.73 22.06 26.98
N MET A 16 -35.74 21.34 26.43
CA MET A 16 -34.70 20.70 27.25
C MET A 16 -33.36 21.37 26.99
N GLY A 17 -33.04 22.33 27.87
CA GLY A 17 -31.85 23.14 27.83
C GLY A 17 -30.58 22.31 27.75
N CYS A 18 -29.78 22.59 26.72
CA CYS A 18 -28.38 22.20 26.68
C CYS A 18 -27.64 23.09 27.70
N MET A 19 -27.52 22.61 28.93
CA MET A 19 -26.60 23.16 29.91
C MET A 19 -25.23 22.54 29.64
N VAL A 20 -24.25 23.43 29.50
CA VAL A 20 -22.79 23.20 29.49
C VAL A 20 -22.17 22.73 28.17
N GLY A 21 -21.69 23.70 27.38
CA GLY A 21 -20.43 23.55 26.64
C GLY A 21 -20.45 23.10 25.17
N CYS A 22 -21.44 23.47 24.36
CA CYS A 22 -21.32 23.29 22.90
C CYS A 22 -20.62 24.50 22.26
N ASP A 23 -19.38 24.30 21.83
CA ASP A 23 -18.66 25.20 20.93
C ASP A 23 -19.45 25.38 19.61
N LEU A 24 -19.38 26.59 19.08
CA LEU A 24 -20.23 27.15 18.02
C LEU A 24 -19.85 26.72 16.60
N ASP A 25 -19.18 25.56 16.44
CA ASP A 25 -18.73 25.03 15.14
C ASP A 25 -19.43 23.71 14.73
N TYR A 26 -20.41 23.22 15.50
CA TYR A 26 -21.04 21.88 15.27
C TYR A 26 -22.46 21.89 14.69
N VAL A 27 -22.96 22.99 14.09
CA VAL A 27 -24.30 23.00 13.44
C VAL A 27 -24.30 23.58 12.02
N ALA A 28 -23.18 23.46 11.30
CA ALA A 28 -23.12 23.76 9.88
C ALA A 28 -23.46 22.56 8.98
N ASP A 29 -24.32 21.63 9.42
CA ASP A 29 -24.69 20.46 8.60
C ASP A 29 -26.16 20.02 8.72
N ALA A 30 -27.09 20.98 8.56
CA ALA A 30 -28.51 20.64 8.40
C ALA A 30 -29.29 21.61 7.49
N LEU A 31 -28.60 22.38 6.64
CA LEU A 31 -29.23 23.43 5.81
C LEU A 31 -28.77 23.43 4.34
N ALA A 32 -28.31 22.30 3.80
CA ALA A 32 -28.08 22.15 2.37
C ALA A 32 -28.21 20.69 1.90
N ILE A 33 -29.43 20.15 1.90
CA ILE A 33 -29.81 19.11 0.93
C ILE A 33 -31.13 19.57 0.32
N GLU A 34 -31.06 20.64 -0.48
CA GLU A 34 -31.96 20.75 -1.62
C GLU A 34 -31.35 19.86 -2.71
N ASP A 35 -31.85 18.62 -2.72
CA ASP A 35 -31.50 17.60 -3.68
C ASP A 35 -32.00 18.01 -5.07
N THR A 36 -31.13 18.69 -5.83
CA THR A 36 -31.21 18.71 -7.29
C THR A 36 -30.18 17.75 -7.87
N SER A 37 -30.04 16.55 -7.31
CA SER A 37 -29.49 15.41 -8.04
C SER A 37 -30.64 14.74 -8.77
N THR A 38 -30.66 14.93 -10.09
CA THR A 38 -31.48 14.11 -10.97
C THR A 38 -30.58 13.01 -11.54
N ASP A 39 -29.93 12.24 -10.68
CA ASP A 39 -29.26 11.02 -11.10
C ASP A 39 -29.99 9.83 -10.48
N ILE A 40 -30.76 9.17 -11.33
CA ILE A 40 -31.35 7.87 -11.08
C ILE A 40 -30.18 6.88 -11.08
N VAL A 41 -29.62 6.59 -9.91
CA VAL A 41 -28.88 5.35 -9.70
C VAL A 41 -29.76 4.42 -8.87
N THR A 42 -30.30 3.41 -9.55
CA THR A 42 -30.97 2.28 -8.92
C THR A 42 -29.92 1.43 -8.22
N GLU A 43 -30.05 1.30 -6.90
CA GLU A 43 -29.42 0.26 -6.10
C GLU A 43 -29.78 -1.13 -6.68
N GLU A 44 -28.83 -1.82 -7.31
CA GLU A 44 -28.85 -3.28 -7.42
C GLU A 44 -27.52 -3.88 -6.95
N GLU A 45 -27.65 -4.77 -5.98
CA GLU A 45 -26.62 -5.65 -5.46
C GLU A 45 -26.09 -6.58 -6.58
N GLY A 46 -24.82 -6.43 -6.96
CA GLY A 46 -24.10 -7.42 -7.78
C GLY A 46 -23.08 -6.81 -8.74
N GLY A 47 -21.79 -7.06 -8.51
CA GLY A 47 -20.71 -6.52 -9.34
C GLY A 47 -20.76 -6.97 -10.82
N LYS A 48 -20.57 -5.99 -11.72
CA LYS A 48 -19.70 -5.98 -12.92
C LYS A 48 -20.13 -4.82 -13.85
N GLY A 49 -19.24 -3.83 -14.01
CA GLY A 49 -19.12 -2.96 -15.18
C GLY A 49 -20.36 -2.14 -15.57
N GLY A 50 -20.42 -0.88 -15.15
CA GLY A 50 -21.42 0.05 -15.65
C GLY A 50 -21.61 1.29 -14.78
N ASP A 51 -20.55 2.05 -14.52
CA ASP A 51 -20.67 3.45 -14.11
C ASP A 51 -19.62 4.25 -14.90
N GLY A 52 -20.04 5.38 -15.46
CA GLY A 52 -19.14 6.24 -16.23
C GLY A 52 -18.05 6.86 -15.36
N CYS A 53 -17.02 7.39 -16.01
CA CYS A 53 -15.90 8.07 -15.36
C CYS A 53 -16.00 9.59 -15.48
N LEU A 54 -15.37 10.32 -14.55
CA LEU A 54 -15.20 11.77 -14.61
C LEU A 54 -13.72 12.17 -14.79
N VAL A 55 -12.81 11.34 -14.30
CA VAL A 55 -11.35 11.47 -14.47
C VAL A 55 -10.71 10.11 -14.74
N ASP A 56 -9.49 10.11 -15.26
CA ASP A 56 -8.69 8.91 -15.55
C ASP A 56 -8.54 7.99 -14.32
N LEU A 57 -8.40 8.58 -13.12
CA LEU A 57 -8.31 7.83 -11.87
C LEU A 57 -9.57 7.01 -11.54
N ASP A 58 -10.75 7.40 -12.04
CA ASP A 58 -11.97 6.62 -11.83
C ASP A 58 -11.94 5.31 -12.64
N CYS A 59 -11.02 5.21 -13.59
CA CYS A 59 -10.81 4.04 -14.42
C CYS A 59 -9.65 3.17 -13.95
N GLU A 60 -9.07 3.41 -12.77
CA GLU A 60 -7.99 2.57 -12.22
C GLU A 60 -8.44 1.09 -12.15
N ASP A 61 -7.93 0.26 -13.05
CA ASP A 61 -8.22 -1.17 -13.08
C ASP A 61 -7.13 -2.03 -12.42
N TYR A 62 -6.08 -1.36 -11.94
CA TYR A 62 -4.86 -1.94 -11.37
C TYR A 62 -4.13 -2.88 -12.34
N ASP A 63 -4.33 -2.72 -13.66
CA ASP A 63 -3.53 -3.36 -14.71
C ASP A 63 -2.50 -2.37 -15.25
N PRO A 64 -1.21 -2.50 -14.85
CA PRO A 64 -0.12 -1.61 -15.30
C PRO A 64 0.12 -1.68 -16.81
N SER A 65 -0.41 -2.71 -17.47
CA SER A 65 -0.28 -2.91 -18.92
C SER A 65 -1.25 -2.04 -19.71
N THR A 66 -2.07 -1.24 -19.03
CA THR A 66 -3.09 -0.41 -19.66
C THR A 66 -3.00 1.04 -19.20
N VAL A 67 -3.39 1.97 -20.07
CA VAL A 67 -3.56 3.37 -19.68
C VAL A 67 -5.02 3.59 -19.34
N ASP A 68 -5.31 3.75 -18.06
CA ASP A 68 -6.66 4.06 -17.58
C ASP A 68 -7.07 5.45 -18.03
N THR A 69 -7.85 5.52 -19.11
CA THR A 69 -8.27 6.79 -19.70
C THR A 69 -9.78 6.94 -19.63
N CYS A 70 -10.23 8.08 -19.13
CA CYS A 70 -11.62 8.47 -19.18
C CYS A 70 -11.90 9.27 -20.45
N ILE A 71 -12.63 8.68 -21.40
CA ILE A 71 -13.04 9.34 -22.64
C ILE A 71 -14.55 9.33 -22.76
N ASP A 72 -15.16 10.53 -22.86
CA ASP A 72 -16.61 10.70 -23.02
C ASP A 72 -17.43 9.95 -21.96
N ALA A 73 -16.98 10.00 -20.70
CA ALA A 73 -17.55 9.30 -19.55
C ALA A 73 -17.56 7.76 -19.67
N VAL A 74 -16.65 7.20 -20.47
CA VAL A 74 -16.43 5.77 -20.61
C VAL A 74 -14.96 5.47 -20.31
N CYS A 75 -14.73 4.49 -19.44
CA CYS A 75 -13.39 3.96 -19.22
C CYS A 75 -12.91 3.19 -20.45
N VAL A 76 -11.75 3.59 -20.93
CA VAL A 76 -10.99 2.85 -21.92
C VAL A 76 -9.63 2.54 -21.32
N HIS A 77 -9.19 1.29 -21.51
CA HIS A 77 -7.92 0.79 -21.00
C HIS A 77 -7.09 0.33 -22.20
N PRO A 78 -6.66 1.24 -23.10
CA PRO A 78 -5.76 0.89 -24.18
C PRO A 78 -4.49 0.28 -23.60
N GLY A 79 -4.05 -0.84 -24.16
CA GLY A 79 -2.79 -1.45 -23.78
C GLY A 79 -1.63 -0.48 -24.02
N ILE A 80 -0.68 -0.46 -23.09
CA ILE A 80 0.62 0.18 -23.27
C ILE A 80 1.43 -0.73 -24.20
N ASP A 81 1.59 -0.29 -25.44
CA ASP A 81 2.60 -0.84 -26.34
C ASP A 81 3.93 -0.15 -26.00
N CYS A 82 4.91 -0.92 -25.57
CA CYS A 82 6.23 -0.43 -25.16
C CYS A 82 7.32 -0.89 -26.14
N THR A 83 8.42 -0.17 -26.12
CA THR A 83 9.68 -0.52 -26.79
C THR A 83 10.88 -0.49 -25.86
N THR A 84 10.72 0.09 -24.66
CA THR A 84 11.71 0.15 -23.59
C THR A 84 11.04 -0.01 -22.23
N ASP A 85 11.76 -0.54 -21.25
CA ASP A 85 11.28 -0.73 -19.86
C ASP A 85 10.82 0.59 -19.22
N GLU A 86 11.46 1.71 -19.57
CA GLU A 86 11.14 3.06 -19.05
C GLU A 86 9.73 3.55 -19.42
N GLU A 87 9.11 2.96 -20.46
CA GLU A 87 7.73 3.27 -20.87
C GLU A 87 6.70 2.51 -20.03
N CYS A 88 7.15 1.50 -19.28
CA CYS A 88 6.32 0.70 -18.38
C CYS A 88 6.38 1.16 -16.92
N GLU A 89 7.18 2.18 -16.59
CA GLU A 89 7.32 2.72 -15.24
C GLU A 89 5.98 3.30 -14.74
N ASP A 90 5.31 2.57 -13.87
CA ASP A 90 4.02 2.94 -13.27
C ASP A 90 4.16 3.60 -11.88
N GLY A 91 5.37 3.56 -11.32
CA GLY A 91 5.69 4.10 -10.01
C GLY A 91 5.26 3.22 -8.84
N ILE A 92 4.90 1.95 -9.10
CA ILE A 92 4.67 0.95 -8.07
C ILE A 92 6.03 0.54 -7.46
N PRO A 93 6.21 0.64 -6.14
CA PRO A 93 7.45 0.21 -5.50
C PRO A 93 7.57 -1.32 -5.48
N TYR A 94 8.80 -1.84 -5.61
CA TYR A 94 9.13 -3.27 -5.58
C TYR A 94 8.57 -4.09 -6.75
N THR A 95 8.18 -3.43 -7.84
CA THR A 95 7.98 -4.06 -9.15
C THR A 95 9.14 -3.65 -10.05
N GLN A 96 9.68 -4.60 -10.81
CA GLN A 96 10.47 -4.29 -11.97
C GLN A 96 9.54 -4.31 -13.18
N ASP A 97 9.38 -3.14 -13.78
CA ASP A 97 8.56 -2.97 -14.96
C ASP A 97 9.41 -3.31 -16.19
N PHE A 98 8.99 -4.33 -16.93
CA PHE A 98 9.74 -4.86 -18.05
C PHE A 98 8.90 -4.86 -19.32
N CYS A 99 9.49 -4.36 -20.41
CA CYS A 99 8.92 -4.42 -21.73
C CYS A 99 9.27 -5.74 -22.42
N GLY A 100 8.27 -6.61 -22.56
CA GLY A 100 8.39 -7.90 -23.22
C GLY A 100 8.72 -7.81 -24.71
N GLU A 101 9.22 -8.91 -25.29
CA GLU A 101 9.47 -9.01 -26.73
C GLU A 101 8.19 -8.88 -27.59
N ASP A 102 7.02 -9.06 -26.97
CA ASP A 102 5.70 -8.84 -27.56
C ASP A 102 5.27 -7.36 -27.54
N GLY A 103 6.12 -6.47 -27.03
CA GLY A 103 5.87 -5.03 -26.94
C GLY A 103 4.89 -4.67 -25.85
N LYS A 104 4.78 -5.49 -24.80
CA LYS A 104 3.85 -5.28 -23.69
C LYS A 104 4.58 -5.18 -22.37
N CYS A 105 4.05 -4.36 -21.48
CA CYS A 105 4.54 -4.27 -20.12
C CYS A 105 4.20 -5.54 -19.33
N SER A 106 5.11 -5.92 -18.44
CA SER A 106 4.94 -6.99 -17.48
C SER A 106 5.64 -6.62 -16.19
N GLU A 107 5.06 -6.99 -15.07
CA GLU A 107 5.66 -6.78 -13.75
C GLU A 107 6.40 -8.02 -13.27
N TYR A 108 7.55 -7.81 -12.64
CA TYR A 108 8.18 -8.81 -11.79
C TYR A 108 8.32 -8.29 -10.35
N TRP A 109 7.77 -9.04 -9.40
CA TRP A 109 7.88 -8.70 -7.97
C TRP A 109 9.30 -8.91 -7.49
N LEU A 110 9.88 -7.86 -6.89
CA LEU A 110 11.18 -7.91 -6.24
C LEU A 110 11.00 -7.99 -4.72
N GLU A 111 11.89 -8.72 -4.06
CA GLU A 111 11.99 -8.75 -2.60
C GLU A 111 12.63 -7.45 -2.06
N CYS A 112 13.53 -6.84 -2.83
CA CYS A 112 14.28 -5.66 -2.42
C CYS A 112 14.63 -4.74 -3.60
N TRP A 113 14.86 -3.46 -3.30
CA TRP A 113 15.39 -2.47 -4.24
C TRP A 113 16.75 -1.93 -3.79
N TRP A 114 16.97 -1.90 -2.47
CA TRP A 114 18.22 -1.51 -1.84
C TRP A 114 18.70 -2.55 -0.84
N SER A 115 20.01 -2.60 -0.60
CA SER A 115 20.59 -3.49 0.42
C SER A 115 20.02 -3.26 1.82
N GLN A 116 19.46 -2.08 2.10
CA GLN A 116 18.82 -1.79 3.38
C GLN A 116 17.49 -2.53 3.58
N ASP A 117 16.79 -2.90 2.50
CA ASP A 117 15.55 -3.66 2.56
C ASP A 117 15.80 -5.10 3.02
N CYS A 118 17.02 -5.59 2.80
CA CYS A 118 17.45 -6.94 3.17
C CYS A 118 17.93 -7.10 4.61
N ASN A 119 17.90 -6.04 5.41
CA ASN A 119 18.38 -6.11 6.79
C ASN A 119 17.55 -7.12 7.61
N ASP A 120 18.17 -8.25 7.94
CA ASP A 120 17.54 -9.33 8.71
C ASP A 120 17.70 -9.18 10.23
N GLY A 121 18.41 -8.12 10.67
CA GLY A 121 18.70 -7.84 12.06
C GLY A 121 19.84 -8.68 12.64
N VAL A 122 20.50 -9.52 11.86
CA VAL A 122 21.62 -10.36 12.29
C VAL A 122 22.93 -9.61 12.01
N ALA A 123 23.58 -9.10 13.06
CA ALA A 123 24.73 -8.21 12.88
C ALA A 123 25.93 -8.81 12.11
N CYS A 124 26.02 -10.14 12.06
CA CYS A 124 27.12 -10.85 11.40
C CYS A 124 26.79 -11.31 9.98
N THR A 125 25.61 -11.02 9.43
CA THR A 125 25.31 -11.26 8.02
C THR A 125 25.74 -10.06 7.18
N LYS A 126 25.89 -10.31 5.89
CA LYS A 126 26.12 -9.29 4.88
C LYS A 126 24.84 -9.17 4.06
N ASP A 127 23.99 -8.22 4.43
CA ASP A 127 22.69 -8.02 3.81
C ASP A 127 22.82 -7.19 2.52
N VAL A 128 22.59 -7.81 1.37
CA VAL A 128 22.68 -7.16 0.07
C VAL A 128 21.53 -7.56 -0.83
N CYS A 129 20.89 -6.57 -1.43
CA CYS A 129 19.97 -6.79 -2.52
C CYS A 129 20.74 -7.12 -3.81
N VAL A 130 20.53 -8.32 -4.36
CA VAL A 130 21.15 -8.79 -5.59
C VAL A 130 20.06 -9.21 -6.56
N ALA A 131 19.93 -8.47 -7.67
CA ALA A 131 18.94 -8.76 -8.71
C ALA A 131 17.49 -8.89 -8.18
N GLY A 132 17.14 -8.09 -7.17
CA GLY A 132 15.80 -8.08 -6.57
C GLY A 132 15.57 -9.11 -5.48
N GLU A 133 16.55 -9.95 -5.15
CA GLU A 133 16.49 -10.91 -4.05
C GLU A 133 17.48 -10.53 -2.95
N CYS A 134 17.12 -10.85 -1.70
CA CYS A 134 17.99 -10.61 -0.57
C CYS A 134 19.03 -11.71 -0.39
N ASP A 135 20.30 -11.33 -0.44
CA ASP A 135 21.44 -12.16 -0.03
C ASP A 135 21.87 -11.76 1.38
N ASN A 136 21.59 -12.63 2.36
CA ASN A 136 21.95 -12.47 3.77
C ASN A 136 23.04 -13.49 4.17
N SER A 137 24.14 -13.47 3.42
CA SER A 137 25.23 -14.41 3.62
C SER A 137 26.00 -14.16 4.93
N PRO A 138 26.44 -15.21 5.64
CA PRO A 138 27.23 -15.05 6.86
C PRO A 138 28.59 -14.39 6.58
N LYS A 139 29.02 -13.53 7.51
CA LYS A 139 30.31 -12.85 7.49
C LYS A 139 31.07 -13.15 8.77
N GLU A 140 31.86 -14.23 8.72
CA GLU A 140 32.61 -14.76 9.88
C GLU A 140 33.48 -13.70 10.58
N ASP A 141 34.23 -12.90 9.81
CA ASP A 141 35.10 -11.85 10.35
C ASP A 141 34.34 -10.75 11.12
N ALA A 142 33.00 -10.66 11.00
CA ALA A 142 32.20 -9.74 11.80
C ALA A 142 32.01 -10.22 13.24
N CYS A 143 32.28 -11.49 13.52
CA CYS A 143 32.21 -12.09 14.83
C CYS A 143 33.57 -12.18 15.54
N ASP A 144 34.69 -11.78 14.95
CA ASP A 144 35.99 -11.87 15.65
C ASP A 144 35.97 -11.16 17.03
N ASP A 145 36.01 -11.93 18.12
CA ASP A 145 35.98 -11.42 19.50
C ASP A 145 37.38 -11.14 20.06
N ALA A 146 38.41 -11.39 19.24
CA ALA A 146 39.83 -11.27 19.53
C ALA A 146 40.34 -12.18 20.68
N ASP A 147 39.55 -13.15 21.14
CA ASP A 147 40.02 -14.19 22.05
C ASP A 147 40.64 -15.34 21.24
N PRO A 148 41.95 -15.61 21.36
CA PRO A 148 42.56 -16.75 20.66
C PRO A 148 42.07 -18.12 21.16
N CYS A 149 41.32 -18.16 22.26
CA CYS A 149 40.73 -19.38 22.82
C CYS A 149 39.32 -19.68 22.33
N THR A 150 38.72 -18.83 21.50
CA THR A 150 37.40 -19.05 20.92
C THR A 150 37.51 -19.43 19.45
N LEU A 151 36.55 -20.25 19.00
CA LEU A 151 36.19 -20.36 17.60
C LEU A 151 34.94 -19.51 17.37
N ASP A 152 35.11 -18.49 16.54
CA ASP A 152 34.06 -17.52 16.22
C ASP A 152 33.37 -17.93 14.93
N PHE A 153 32.04 -18.01 14.98
CA PHE A 153 31.21 -18.37 13.84
C PHE A 153 29.99 -17.46 13.74
N CYS A 154 29.62 -17.08 12.52
CA CYS A 154 28.37 -16.39 12.24
C CYS A 154 27.27 -17.39 11.87
N ASP A 155 26.29 -17.56 12.76
CA ASP A 155 25.02 -18.21 12.41
C ASP A 155 24.10 -17.15 11.76
N PRO A 156 23.70 -17.31 10.48
CA PRO A 156 22.90 -16.32 9.76
C PRO A 156 21.48 -16.13 10.31
N GLU A 157 21.01 -16.98 11.24
CA GLU A 157 19.71 -16.79 11.90
C GLU A 157 19.88 -16.30 13.36
N LYS A 158 20.99 -16.63 14.02
CA LYS A 158 21.17 -16.39 15.46
C LYS A 158 22.19 -15.31 15.80
N GLY A 159 23.07 -14.93 14.86
CA GLY A 159 24.19 -14.05 15.10
C GLY A 159 25.47 -14.80 15.49
N CYS A 160 26.39 -14.10 16.15
CA CYS A 160 27.69 -14.66 16.50
C CYS A 160 27.59 -15.74 17.58
N ASP A 161 28.24 -16.87 17.31
CA ASP A 161 28.47 -17.96 18.24
C ASP A 161 29.98 -18.07 18.54
N TYR A 162 30.28 -18.30 19.82
CA TYR A 162 31.64 -18.32 20.37
C TYR A 162 31.86 -19.62 21.12
N THR A 163 32.63 -20.53 20.53
CA THR A 163 32.92 -21.81 21.14
C THR A 163 34.31 -21.82 21.76
N ASP A 164 34.39 -21.94 23.08
CA ASP A 164 35.66 -22.11 23.80
C ASP A 164 36.35 -23.42 23.41
N VAL A 165 37.61 -23.32 23.01
CA VAL A 165 38.47 -24.44 22.61
C VAL A 165 39.72 -24.59 23.46
N CYS A 166 39.90 -23.74 24.48
CA CYS A 166 41.01 -23.88 25.41
C CYS A 166 40.69 -24.90 26.51
N ASP A 167 41.65 -25.77 26.82
CA ASP A 167 41.52 -26.70 27.95
C ASP A 167 42.06 -26.02 29.21
N ASP A 168 41.15 -25.45 30.01
CA ASP A 168 41.45 -24.84 31.30
C ASP A 168 41.79 -25.86 32.42
N SER A 169 41.94 -27.15 32.09
CA SER A 169 42.11 -28.22 33.08
C SER A 169 43.57 -28.53 33.48
N LEU A 170 44.52 -27.59 33.32
CA LEU A 170 45.93 -27.79 33.68
C LEU A 170 46.25 -27.58 35.17
#